data_AF-A0A932Y1Z3-F1
#
_entry.id   AF-A0A932Y1Z3-F1
#
_cell.length_a   1.000
_cell.length_b   1.000
_cell.length_c   1.000
_cell.angle_alpha   90.00
_cell.angle_beta   90.00
_cell.angle_gamma   90.00
#
_symmetry.space_group_name_H-M   'P 1'
#
loop_
_entity.id
_entity.type
_entity.pdbx_description
1 polymer ?
#
loop_
_entity_poly.entity_id
_entity_poly.type
_entity_poly.pdbx_seq_one_letter_code
_entity_poly.pdbx_strand_id
1 'polypeptide(L)'
;MQEPKLTETALEVVRKRYLRTDMKGRPVETPGQMLWRVARHMAKAEINWPSKELTNGEKVTYYAQAFFERMVNFKFVCAGKAMFEAGNPGGTGQLSSCFVLPIEDSIQSIFKTLGDAAVVHKNNGGTGFNFSRIRPHGDKVKNVPGAASGPVDFLKAYSAALAQILQGAKRQGANIAILNADHPDIVDFITLKDQDGTIKNFNVSVGVSDAFMEAVGKNDKWELKNPRSGEVGRVVKARELFQMITEHAWATGDPGLAFLDRLQEDNPTPALGVLDATNPCITGDALIATEYGLERFEELYKKYHNPGRVGLATDHRTITGSGVHLHHSQAFYDQGEKEVWEVETKSGFKLKATADHKIMTANGWAKLAELTPSAEVLIQSAPGVFSKDKKLPFEWNNQVIGENGRRYKFNLPIEWNQELGQLLGWLVGDGFVRLSEDEGYVVLAFGARNTQAIDYFKNLLGEYYGNSNKIGRLVPVERTRQLKLHSRFVAEWLIRLGVLPVKSSEKRVPQGVLTAPREGVRGFLQGLFGSDGTVGYVPGKSAYVRLTSKSRQLLEDVQLLLLNLGVKARIYDRSRKERKNLFPEYVSKKTGQVRQYKSDGLLWELEVSKDSVPVFLDEIGFLFGMHEEKINK
;
A
#
# COMPACT_ATOMS: atom_id res chain seq x y z
N MET A 1 31.22 29.18 -12.68
CA MET A 1 30.13 28.19 -12.51
C MET A 1 30.33 27.13 -13.57
N GLN A 2 30.26 25.84 -13.24
CA GLN A 2 30.50 24.76 -14.22
C GLN A 2 29.42 24.77 -15.31
N GLU A 3 29.79 24.57 -16.58
CA GLU A 3 28.82 24.42 -17.66
C GLU A 3 28.56 22.94 -17.97
N PRO A 4 27.31 22.55 -18.28
CA PRO A 4 26.99 21.19 -18.68
C PRO A 4 27.53 20.89 -20.09
N LYS A 5 27.95 19.64 -20.32
CA LYS A 5 28.37 19.17 -21.65
C LYS A 5 27.14 18.90 -22.53
N LEU A 6 26.65 19.93 -23.22
CA LEU A 6 25.50 19.84 -24.11
C LEU A 6 25.92 19.58 -25.56
N THR A 7 25.13 18.79 -26.29
CA THR A 7 25.19 18.74 -27.75
C THR A 7 24.71 20.06 -28.34
N GLU A 8 25.07 20.34 -29.60
CA GLU A 8 24.65 21.57 -30.29
C GLU A 8 23.13 21.72 -30.33
N THR A 9 22.41 20.65 -30.61
CA THR A 9 20.94 20.60 -30.58
C THR A 9 20.38 20.91 -29.19
N ALA A 10 20.97 20.32 -28.13
CA ALA A 10 20.50 20.55 -26.77
C ALA A 10 20.74 21.99 -26.31
N LEU A 11 21.87 22.58 -26.72
CA LEU A 11 22.20 23.98 -26.46
C LEU A 11 21.19 24.93 -27.11
N GLU A 12 20.78 24.63 -28.35
CA GLU A 12 19.77 25.42 -29.07
C GLU A 12 18.39 25.35 -28.40
N VAL A 13 17.98 24.15 -27.96
CA VAL A 13 16.72 23.95 -27.21
C VAL A 13 16.74 24.73 -25.90
N VAL A 14 17.84 24.67 -25.15
CA VAL A 14 18.00 25.38 -23.86
C VAL A 14 17.90 26.88 -24.06
N ARG A 15 18.62 27.43 -25.04
CA ARG A 15 18.57 28.86 -25.38
C ARG A 15 17.17 29.34 -25.72
N LYS A 16 16.45 28.59 -26.57
CA LYS A 16 15.10 28.97 -26.99
C LYS A 16 14.09 28.88 -25.85
N ARG A 17 14.14 27.82 -25.03
CA ARG A 17 13.01 27.43 -24.18
C ARG A 17 13.21 27.63 -22.67
N TYR A 18 14.44 27.57 -22.15
CA TYR A 18 14.65 27.47 -20.70
C TYR A 18 15.45 28.61 -20.08
N LEU A 19 16.39 29.20 -20.81
CA LEU A 19 17.17 30.34 -20.30
C LEU A 19 16.26 31.55 -20.06
N ARG A 20 16.49 32.25 -18.95
CA ARG A 20 15.92 33.58 -18.72
C ARG A 20 16.37 34.54 -19.83
N THR A 21 15.48 35.44 -20.20
CA THR A 21 15.71 36.47 -21.22
C THR A 21 15.41 37.86 -20.69
N ASP A 22 16.06 38.88 -21.27
CA ASP A 22 15.69 40.27 -21.07
C ASP A 22 14.38 40.63 -21.83
N MET A 23 13.93 41.88 -21.68
CA MET A 23 12.74 42.40 -22.38
C MET A 23 12.87 42.41 -23.92
N LYS A 24 14.09 42.25 -24.46
CA LYS A 24 14.36 42.13 -25.90
C LYS A 24 14.50 40.67 -26.33
N GLY A 25 14.22 39.70 -25.45
CA GLY A 25 14.28 38.27 -25.72
C GLY A 25 15.69 37.68 -25.74
N ARG A 26 16.72 38.43 -25.33
CA ARG A 26 18.11 37.95 -25.35
C ARG A 26 18.40 37.16 -24.07
N PRO A 27 19.03 35.97 -24.14
CA PRO A 27 19.38 35.20 -22.95
C PRO A 27 20.27 35.99 -21.98
N VAL A 28 19.92 36.00 -20.69
CA VAL A 28 20.67 36.71 -19.62
C VAL A 28 21.35 35.74 -18.65
N GLU A 29 21.28 34.44 -18.92
CA GLU A 29 21.98 33.43 -18.14
C GLU A 29 22.50 32.31 -19.06
N THR A 30 23.58 31.64 -18.65
CA THR A 30 24.10 30.43 -19.30
C THR A 30 23.34 29.17 -18.82
N PRO A 31 23.47 28.02 -19.50
CA PRO A 31 22.92 26.75 -19.01
C PRO A 31 23.36 26.41 -17.57
N GLY A 32 24.65 26.57 -17.24
CA GLY A 32 25.15 26.39 -15.88
C GLY A 32 24.50 27.35 -14.88
N GLN A 33 24.36 28.63 -15.23
CA GLN A 33 23.68 29.60 -14.37
C GLN A 33 22.18 29.29 -14.17
N MET A 34 21.49 28.83 -15.22
CA MET A 34 20.11 28.36 -15.16
C MET A 34 19.99 27.19 -14.17
N LEU A 35 20.83 26.17 -14.32
CA LEU A 35 20.82 25.00 -13.44
C LEU A 35 21.12 25.38 -11.99
N TRP A 36 22.04 26.30 -11.76
CA TRP A 36 22.32 26.81 -10.41
C TRP A 36 21.14 27.58 -9.81
N ARG A 37 20.44 28.40 -10.60
CA ARG A 37 19.22 29.10 -10.19
C ARG A 37 18.14 28.09 -9.77
N VAL A 38 17.89 27.08 -10.59
CA VAL A 38 16.91 26.01 -10.31
C VAL A 38 17.30 25.27 -9.03
N ALA A 39 18.56 24.84 -8.93
CA ALA A 39 19.10 24.15 -7.76
C ALA A 39 18.91 24.96 -6.48
N ARG A 40 19.29 26.25 -6.50
CA ARG A 40 19.15 27.13 -5.35
C ARG A 40 17.71 27.39 -4.96
N HIS A 41 16.79 27.49 -5.93
CA HIS A 41 15.37 27.65 -5.65
C HIS A 41 14.78 26.42 -4.98
N MET A 42 15.05 25.23 -5.51
CA MET A 42 14.58 23.96 -4.92
C MET A 42 15.16 23.77 -3.51
N ALA A 43 16.44 24.10 -3.32
CA ALA A 43 17.12 24.02 -2.04
C ALA A 43 16.56 24.96 -0.95
N LYS A 44 15.69 25.94 -1.28
CA LYS A 44 15.03 26.78 -0.26
C LYS A 44 14.08 25.98 0.62
N ALA A 45 13.48 24.91 0.11
CA ALA A 45 12.58 24.06 0.89
C ALA A 45 13.28 23.46 2.13
N GLU A 46 14.60 23.30 2.07
CA GLU A 46 15.46 22.79 3.16
C GLU A 46 15.51 23.71 4.40
N ILE A 47 15.03 24.96 4.28
CA ILE A 47 14.88 25.85 5.44
C ILE A 47 13.82 25.30 6.42
N ASN A 48 12.80 24.62 5.90
CA ASN A 48 11.70 24.08 6.71
C ASN A 48 12.12 22.90 7.59
N TRP A 49 13.33 22.38 7.39
CA TRP A 49 13.87 21.25 8.14
C TRP A 49 14.98 21.72 9.10
N PRO A 50 14.89 21.42 10.41
CA PRO A 50 15.90 21.86 11.37
C PRO A 50 17.27 21.22 11.08
N SER A 51 18.35 22.00 11.19
CA SER A 51 19.74 21.51 11.13
C SER A 51 20.54 22.06 12.30
N LYS A 52 21.40 21.20 12.86
CA LYS A 52 22.32 21.53 13.95
C LYS A 52 23.69 22.02 13.47
N GLU A 53 24.02 21.77 12.21
CA GLU A 53 25.35 21.99 11.64
C GLU A 53 25.38 23.17 10.68
N LEU A 54 24.24 23.46 10.05
CA LEU A 54 24.14 24.48 9.03
C LEU A 54 23.03 25.43 9.41
N THR A 55 23.35 26.71 9.46
CA THR A 55 22.36 27.78 9.47
C THR A 55 21.46 27.68 8.24
N ASN A 56 20.31 28.36 8.29
CA ASN A 56 19.39 28.39 7.15
C ASN A 56 20.05 28.86 5.84
N GLY A 57 20.98 29.82 5.89
CA GLY A 57 21.73 30.28 4.71
C GLY A 57 22.74 29.25 4.18
N GLU A 58 23.40 28.52 5.07
CA GLU A 58 24.37 27.47 4.71
C GLU A 58 23.69 26.25 4.11
N LYS A 59 22.51 25.83 4.64
CA LYS A 59 21.71 24.74 4.07
C LYS A 59 21.38 24.97 2.61
N VAL A 60 20.81 26.13 2.28
CA VAL A 60 20.41 26.44 0.90
C VAL A 60 21.61 26.36 -0.03
N THR A 61 22.77 26.85 0.40
CA THR A 61 23.99 26.85 -0.42
C THR A 61 24.53 25.44 -0.62
N TYR A 62 24.57 24.64 0.45
CA TYR A 62 25.02 23.25 0.42
C TYR A 62 24.17 22.38 -0.51
N TYR A 63 22.86 22.38 -0.33
CA TYR A 63 21.96 21.56 -1.15
C TYR A 63 21.88 22.07 -2.60
N ALA A 64 21.98 23.38 -2.82
CA ALA A 64 22.07 23.91 -4.18
C ALA A 64 23.31 23.39 -4.91
N GLN A 65 24.46 23.24 -4.25
CA GLN A 65 25.67 22.65 -4.84
C GLN A 65 25.45 21.19 -5.23
N ALA A 66 24.84 20.39 -4.35
CA ALA A 66 24.53 19.00 -4.64
C ALA A 66 23.57 18.85 -5.83
N PHE A 67 22.45 19.59 -5.84
CA PHE A 67 21.49 19.55 -6.94
C PHE A 67 22.11 20.02 -8.26
N PHE A 68 22.89 21.10 -8.20
CA PHE A 68 23.58 21.64 -9.36
C PHE A 68 24.58 20.63 -9.95
N GLU A 69 25.39 19.99 -9.12
CA GLU A 69 26.36 18.98 -9.56
C GLU A 69 25.68 17.80 -10.26
N ARG A 70 24.52 17.36 -9.76
CA ARG A 70 23.76 16.28 -10.41
C ARG A 70 23.15 16.71 -11.73
N MET A 71 22.59 17.91 -11.81
CA MET A 71 22.01 18.42 -13.05
C MET A 71 23.05 18.73 -14.11
N VAL A 72 24.18 19.35 -13.74
CA VAL A 72 25.23 19.76 -14.70
C VAL A 72 25.94 18.55 -15.33
N ASN A 73 25.96 17.42 -14.62
CA ASN A 73 26.51 16.14 -15.08
C ASN A 73 25.43 15.18 -15.64
N PHE A 74 24.19 15.64 -15.88
CA PHE A 74 23.06 14.85 -16.38
C PHE A 74 22.71 13.60 -15.57
N LYS A 75 23.08 13.57 -14.29
CA LYS A 75 22.62 12.53 -13.36
C LYS A 75 21.15 12.71 -13.00
N PHE A 76 20.59 13.90 -13.27
CA PHE A 76 19.19 14.26 -13.05
C PHE A 76 18.79 15.42 -13.96
N VAL A 77 17.55 15.40 -14.48
CA VAL A 77 16.98 16.50 -15.26
C VAL A 77 15.58 16.79 -14.75
N CYS A 78 15.33 18.04 -14.34
CA CYS A 78 14.01 18.50 -13.95
C CYS A 78 13.06 18.51 -15.16
N ALA A 79 11.75 18.43 -14.89
CA ALA A 79 10.75 18.73 -15.91
C ALA A 79 11.00 20.14 -16.50
N GLY A 80 10.77 20.30 -17.81
CA GLY A 80 11.04 21.56 -18.51
C GLY A 80 10.39 22.78 -17.84
N LYS A 81 9.21 22.59 -17.25
CA LYS A 81 8.51 23.61 -16.45
C LYS A 81 9.33 24.07 -15.24
N ALA A 82 9.83 23.13 -14.44
CA ALA A 82 10.66 23.44 -13.28
C ALA A 82 11.98 24.13 -13.69
N MET A 83 12.58 23.74 -14.82
CA MET A 83 13.78 24.42 -15.35
C MET A 83 13.53 25.88 -15.72
N PHE A 84 12.34 26.18 -16.25
CA PHE A 84 11.94 27.54 -16.63
C PHE A 84 11.56 28.41 -15.42
N GLU A 85 10.78 27.87 -14.47
CA GLU A 85 10.14 28.66 -13.41
C GLU A 85 10.96 28.81 -12.14
N ALA A 86 11.69 27.76 -11.74
CA ALA A 86 12.27 27.71 -10.41
C ALA A 86 13.26 28.86 -10.20
N GLY A 87 12.93 29.79 -9.30
CA GLY A 87 13.78 30.93 -8.97
C GLY A 87 13.85 31.99 -10.06
N ASN A 88 12.96 31.95 -11.05
CA ASN A 88 12.83 33.00 -12.05
C ASN A 88 12.00 34.17 -11.46
N PRO A 89 12.57 35.38 -11.29
CA PRO A 89 11.84 36.50 -10.69
C PRO A 89 10.61 36.96 -11.49
N GLY A 90 10.60 36.73 -12.81
CA GLY A 90 9.45 37.00 -13.68
C GLY A 90 8.56 35.78 -13.92
N GLY A 91 8.84 34.65 -13.26
CA GLY A 91 8.05 33.42 -13.34
C GLY A 91 6.89 33.40 -12.35
N THR A 92 5.98 32.43 -12.52
CA THR A 92 4.78 32.30 -11.67
C THR A 92 5.03 31.48 -10.41
N GLY A 93 6.18 30.78 -10.33
CA GLY A 93 6.57 29.94 -9.18
C GLY A 93 5.88 28.58 -9.13
N GLN A 94 4.99 28.28 -10.08
CA GLN A 94 4.37 26.97 -10.24
C GLN A 94 5.38 26.00 -10.89
N LEU A 95 5.58 24.79 -10.33
CA LEU A 95 6.59 23.82 -10.82
C LEU A 95 6.02 22.51 -11.42
N SER A 96 4.72 22.26 -11.30
CA SER A 96 4.01 21.05 -11.76
C SER A 96 3.56 21.14 -13.22
N SER A 97 3.62 20.04 -13.95
CA SER A 97 3.32 20.04 -15.39
C SER A 97 1.90 19.59 -15.76
N CYS A 98 1.21 18.82 -14.92
CA CYS A 98 -0.05 18.14 -15.28
C CYS A 98 -1.16 18.41 -14.25
N PHE A 99 -2.37 18.64 -14.75
CA PHE A 99 -3.58 18.90 -13.96
C PHE A 99 -4.80 18.22 -14.58
N VAL A 100 -5.77 17.82 -13.77
CA VAL A 100 -7.09 17.34 -14.19
C VAL A 100 -8.14 18.22 -13.53
N LEU A 101 -9.13 18.68 -14.30
CA LEU A 101 -10.20 19.55 -13.79
C LEU A 101 -11.58 18.95 -14.10
N PRO A 102 -12.49 18.84 -13.10
CA PRO A 102 -13.81 18.26 -13.31
C PRO A 102 -14.72 19.19 -14.12
N ILE A 103 -15.66 18.60 -14.86
CA ILE A 103 -16.71 19.31 -15.62
C ILE A 103 -18.07 18.69 -15.30
N GLU A 104 -19.00 19.51 -14.83
CA GLU A 104 -20.39 19.11 -14.54
C GLU A 104 -21.36 19.70 -15.58
N ASP A 105 -22.55 19.12 -15.70
CA ASP A 105 -23.59 19.49 -16.68
C ASP A 105 -24.31 20.82 -16.35
N SER A 106 -23.55 21.92 -16.32
CA SER A 106 -24.09 23.27 -16.19
C SER A 106 -23.18 24.31 -16.87
N ILE A 107 -23.78 25.34 -17.46
CA ILE A 107 -23.03 26.46 -18.08
C ILE A 107 -22.04 27.08 -17.08
N GLN A 108 -22.46 27.23 -15.82
CA GLN A 108 -21.61 27.77 -14.76
C GLN A 108 -20.37 26.91 -14.51
N SER A 109 -20.53 25.58 -14.39
CA SER A 109 -19.40 24.67 -14.19
C SER A 109 -18.48 24.64 -15.41
N ILE A 110 -19.05 24.49 -16.61
CA ILE A 110 -18.31 24.42 -17.87
C ILE A 110 -17.42 25.66 -18.03
N PHE A 111 -17.97 26.87 -17.98
CA PHE A 111 -17.16 28.08 -18.18
C PHE A 111 -16.24 28.41 -17.00
N LYS A 112 -16.58 28.01 -15.77
CA LYS A 112 -15.66 28.13 -14.63
C LYS A 112 -14.43 27.24 -14.84
N THR A 113 -14.62 25.97 -15.20
CA THR A 113 -13.51 25.04 -15.45
C THR A 113 -12.64 25.50 -16.62
N LEU A 114 -13.24 26.08 -17.68
CA LEU A 114 -12.48 26.73 -18.74
C LEU A 114 -11.63 27.90 -18.22
N GLY A 115 -12.18 28.74 -17.34
CA GLY A 115 -11.44 29.83 -16.69
C GLY A 115 -10.28 29.33 -15.83
N ASP A 116 -10.49 28.27 -15.04
CA ASP A 116 -9.45 27.65 -14.22
C ASP A 116 -8.35 27.03 -15.10
N ALA A 117 -8.72 26.37 -16.20
CA ALA A 117 -7.79 25.83 -17.18
C ALA A 117 -6.94 26.93 -17.83
N ALA A 118 -7.55 28.06 -18.17
CA ALA A 118 -6.85 29.24 -18.69
C ALA A 118 -5.78 29.76 -17.70
N VAL A 119 -6.07 29.75 -16.40
CA VAL A 119 -5.10 30.11 -15.35
C VAL A 119 -3.97 29.09 -15.25
N VAL A 120 -4.28 27.79 -15.29
CA VAL A 120 -3.27 26.71 -15.32
C VAL A 120 -2.34 26.87 -16.53
N HIS A 121 -2.91 27.14 -17.72
CA HIS A 121 -2.15 27.35 -18.95
C HIS A 121 -1.31 28.62 -18.91
N LYS A 122 -1.85 29.75 -18.42
CA LYS A 122 -1.08 30.97 -18.15
C LYS A 122 0.12 30.69 -17.25
N ASN A 123 -0.07 29.77 -16.30
CA ASN A 123 0.97 29.31 -15.38
C ASN A 123 1.72 28.08 -15.90
N ASN A 124 1.76 27.86 -17.22
CA ASN A 124 2.49 26.82 -17.96
C ASN A 124 2.25 25.35 -17.54
N GLY A 125 1.05 25.01 -17.05
CA GLY A 125 0.59 23.63 -16.85
C GLY A 125 -0.25 23.10 -18.03
N GLY A 126 -0.33 21.78 -18.19
CA GLY A 126 -1.27 21.10 -19.09
C GLY A 126 -2.50 20.59 -18.33
N THR A 127 -3.62 20.41 -19.04
CA THR A 127 -4.93 20.09 -18.42
C THR A 127 -5.64 18.92 -19.08
N GLY A 128 -6.27 18.06 -18.27
CA GLY A 128 -7.13 16.98 -18.73
C GLY A 128 -8.58 17.14 -18.26
N PHE A 129 -9.51 16.65 -19.09
CA PHE A 129 -10.96 16.77 -18.85
C PHE A 129 -11.69 15.51 -19.31
N ASN A 130 -12.74 15.12 -18.59
CA ASN A 130 -13.73 14.15 -19.06
C ASN A 130 -15.06 14.87 -19.29
N PHE A 131 -15.54 14.90 -20.53
CA PHE A 131 -16.74 15.63 -20.94
C PHE A 131 -18.04 14.81 -20.82
N SER A 132 -17.95 13.56 -20.39
CA SER A 132 -19.06 12.59 -20.43
C SER A 132 -20.24 12.90 -19.52
N ARG A 133 -20.08 13.84 -18.57
CA ARG A 133 -21.18 14.29 -17.71
C ARG A 133 -22.11 15.28 -18.41
N ILE A 134 -21.65 15.97 -19.45
CA ILE A 134 -22.47 16.96 -20.18
C ILE A 134 -23.54 16.22 -20.97
N ARG A 135 -24.79 16.70 -20.90
CA ARG A 135 -25.90 16.13 -21.68
C ARG A 135 -25.64 16.19 -23.20
N PRO A 136 -26.20 15.27 -24.00
CA PRO A 136 -25.95 15.22 -25.43
C PRO A 136 -26.53 16.40 -26.20
N HIS A 137 -26.02 16.62 -27.41
CA HIS A 137 -26.53 17.61 -28.33
C HIS A 137 -28.02 17.39 -28.61
N GLY A 138 -28.80 18.47 -28.63
CA GLY A 138 -30.25 18.42 -28.83
C GLY A 138 -31.07 17.98 -27.60
N ASP A 139 -30.46 17.67 -26.44
CA ASP A 139 -31.23 17.42 -25.21
C ASP A 139 -31.98 18.70 -24.75
N LYS A 140 -32.97 18.49 -23.88
CA LYS A 140 -33.80 19.53 -23.30
C LYS A 140 -32.99 20.41 -22.34
N VAL A 141 -33.17 21.72 -22.42
CA VAL A 141 -32.68 22.69 -21.42
C VAL A 141 -33.87 23.33 -20.74
N LYS A 142 -34.04 23.08 -19.44
CA LYS A 142 -35.25 23.41 -18.68
C LYS A 142 -36.51 22.85 -19.34
N ASN A 143 -37.30 23.69 -20.02
CA ASN A 143 -38.54 23.34 -20.72
C ASN A 143 -38.44 23.46 -22.24
N VAL A 144 -37.26 23.76 -22.80
CA VAL A 144 -37.05 23.91 -24.24
C VAL A 144 -36.39 22.64 -24.81
N PRO A 145 -37.07 21.83 -25.63
CA PRO A 145 -36.47 20.68 -26.29
C PRO A 145 -35.51 21.13 -27.40
N GLY A 146 -34.47 20.34 -27.71
CA GLY A 146 -33.54 20.65 -28.82
C GLY A 146 -32.51 21.74 -28.54
N ALA A 147 -32.36 22.18 -27.28
CA ALA A 147 -31.62 23.40 -26.95
C ALA A 147 -30.16 23.17 -26.49
N ALA A 148 -29.76 21.94 -26.15
CA ALA A 148 -28.40 21.67 -25.66
C ALA A 148 -27.38 21.57 -26.81
N SER A 149 -26.19 22.13 -26.63
CA SER A 149 -25.08 22.07 -27.61
C SER A 149 -24.26 20.78 -27.55
N GLY A 150 -24.31 20.03 -26.44
CA GLY A 150 -23.55 18.79 -26.28
C GLY A 150 -22.04 18.96 -26.00
N PRO A 151 -21.36 17.91 -25.51
CA PRO A 151 -19.93 17.94 -25.15
C PRO A 151 -18.98 18.30 -26.29
N VAL A 152 -19.26 17.86 -27.53
CA VAL A 152 -18.35 18.09 -28.67
C VAL A 152 -18.26 19.57 -29.04
N ASP A 153 -19.37 20.31 -28.97
CA ASP A 153 -19.37 21.76 -29.23
C ASP A 153 -18.65 22.54 -28.13
N PHE A 154 -18.81 22.14 -26.86
CA PHE A 154 -18.04 22.73 -25.76
C PHE A 154 -16.55 22.42 -25.87
N LEU A 155 -16.16 21.22 -26.32
CA LEU A 155 -14.76 20.87 -26.57
C LEU A 155 -14.13 21.75 -27.65
N LYS A 156 -14.86 22.05 -28.74
CA LYS A 156 -14.42 23.02 -29.76
C LYS A 156 -14.22 24.42 -29.16
N ALA A 157 -15.14 24.87 -28.30
CA ALA A 157 -15.00 26.16 -27.60
C ALA A 157 -13.78 26.19 -26.66
N TYR A 158 -13.53 25.11 -25.91
CA TYR A 158 -12.34 24.96 -25.07
C TYR A 158 -11.05 25.02 -25.90
N SER A 159 -11.01 24.28 -27.01
CA SER A 159 -9.89 24.28 -27.93
C SER A 159 -9.59 25.68 -28.43
N ALA A 160 -10.60 26.39 -28.94
CA ALA A 160 -10.47 27.73 -29.47
C ALA A 160 -9.98 28.73 -28.42
N ALA A 161 -10.54 28.70 -27.20
CA ALA A 161 -10.14 29.59 -26.11
C ALA A 161 -8.71 29.32 -25.62
N LEU A 162 -8.38 28.06 -25.33
CA LEU A 162 -7.06 27.69 -24.79
C LEU A 162 -5.94 27.82 -25.83
N ALA A 163 -6.25 27.75 -27.13
CA ALA A 163 -5.27 27.98 -28.20
C ALA A 163 -4.73 29.42 -28.23
N GLN A 164 -5.49 30.40 -27.71
CA GLN A 164 -5.08 31.81 -27.62
C GLN A 164 -4.14 32.08 -26.42
N ILE A 165 -3.98 31.11 -25.51
CA ILE A 165 -3.19 31.27 -24.29
C ILE A 165 -1.81 30.66 -24.50
N LEU A 166 -0.82 31.53 -24.68
CA LEU A 166 0.58 31.13 -24.82
C LEU A 166 1.25 31.00 -23.44
N GLN A 167 1.87 29.84 -23.21
CA GLN A 167 2.73 29.57 -22.08
C GLN A 167 4.04 30.36 -22.23
N GLY A 168 4.19 31.45 -21.46
CA GLY A 168 5.43 32.24 -21.39
C GLY A 168 5.93 32.77 -22.74
N ALA A 169 5.01 33.06 -23.69
CA ALA A 169 5.28 33.46 -25.07
C ALA A 169 6.05 32.43 -25.95
N LYS A 170 6.15 31.16 -25.52
CA LYS A 170 7.04 30.16 -26.16
C LYS A 170 6.40 28.80 -26.47
N ARG A 171 5.27 28.42 -25.86
CA ARG A 171 4.60 27.13 -26.09
C ARG A 171 3.07 27.26 -25.95
N GLN A 172 2.29 26.48 -26.70
CA GLN A 172 0.86 26.30 -26.42
C GLN A 172 0.66 25.22 -25.35
N GLY A 173 -0.30 25.43 -24.44
CA GLY A 173 -0.62 24.41 -23.43
C GLY A 173 -1.23 23.18 -24.07
N ALA A 174 -0.88 22.01 -23.52
CA ALA A 174 -1.36 20.72 -24.00
C ALA A 174 -2.60 20.30 -23.20
N ASN A 175 -3.59 19.76 -23.91
CA ASN A 175 -4.81 19.27 -23.30
C ASN A 175 -5.08 17.80 -23.65
N ILE A 176 -5.89 17.13 -22.82
CA ILE A 176 -6.54 15.88 -23.16
C ILE A 176 -8.04 15.98 -22.88
N ALA A 177 -8.87 15.44 -23.77
CA ALA A 177 -10.30 15.30 -23.58
C ALA A 177 -10.71 13.83 -23.68
N ILE A 178 -11.59 13.42 -22.78
CA ILE A 178 -12.18 12.07 -22.76
C ILE A 178 -13.70 12.19 -22.96
N LEU A 179 -14.26 11.28 -23.76
CA LEU A 179 -15.71 11.03 -23.83
C LEU A 179 -15.96 9.52 -23.80
N ASN A 180 -16.90 9.07 -22.96
CA ASN A 180 -17.17 7.66 -22.72
C ASN A 180 -17.91 7.01 -23.90
N ALA A 181 -17.64 5.74 -24.15
CA ALA A 181 -18.14 4.97 -25.30
C ALA A 181 -19.67 4.81 -25.33
N ASP A 182 -20.34 4.97 -24.20
CA ASP A 182 -21.79 4.93 -24.03
C ASP A 182 -22.45 6.32 -24.16
N HIS A 183 -21.70 7.39 -24.42
CA HIS A 183 -22.27 8.71 -24.61
C HIS A 183 -22.98 8.82 -25.98
N PRO A 184 -24.17 9.44 -26.10
CA PRO A 184 -24.90 9.54 -27.37
C PRO A 184 -24.12 10.25 -28.49
N ASP A 185 -23.31 11.24 -28.12
CA ASP A 185 -22.47 12.02 -29.05
C ASP A 185 -21.10 11.38 -29.34
N ILE A 186 -20.90 10.10 -28.99
CA ILE A 186 -19.58 9.44 -29.14
C ILE A 186 -19.09 9.39 -30.58
N VAL A 187 -19.99 9.23 -31.55
CA VAL A 187 -19.63 9.18 -32.98
C VAL A 187 -19.03 10.52 -33.42
N ASP A 188 -19.68 11.63 -33.07
CA ASP A 188 -19.21 12.98 -33.39
C ASP A 188 -17.86 13.28 -32.72
N PHE A 189 -17.62 12.70 -31.53
CA PHE A 189 -16.35 12.80 -30.83
C PHE A 189 -15.22 12.00 -31.51
N ILE A 190 -15.51 10.78 -32.00
CA ILE A 190 -14.51 9.95 -32.71
C ILE A 190 -14.08 10.62 -34.02
N THR A 191 -15.03 11.18 -34.78
CA THR A 191 -14.78 11.83 -36.07
C THR A 191 -14.30 13.28 -35.94
N LEU A 192 -14.13 13.78 -34.71
CA LEU A 192 -13.89 15.21 -34.44
C LEU A 192 -12.63 15.76 -35.11
N LYS A 193 -11.64 14.89 -35.33
CA LYS A 193 -10.32 15.24 -35.89
C LYS A 193 -10.14 14.86 -37.36
N ASP A 194 -11.19 14.38 -38.04
CA ASP A 194 -11.10 13.95 -39.45
C ASP A 194 -10.72 15.08 -40.39
N GLN A 195 -11.19 16.29 -40.07
CA GLN A 195 -10.85 17.50 -40.79
C GLN A 195 -9.64 18.16 -40.12
N ASP A 196 -8.55 18.33 -40.86
CA ASP A 196 -7.34 18.95 -40.36
C ASP A 196 -7.61 20.39 -39.87
N GLY A 197 -7.55 20.57 -38.55
CA GLY A 197 -7.42 21.88 -37.92
C GLY A 197 -8.58 22.41 -37.10
N THR A 198 -9.61 21.61 -36.83
CA THR A 198 -10.68 21.97 -35.89
C THR A 198 -10.19 22.03 -34.43
N ILE A 199 -9.36 21.07 -33.99
CA ILE A 199 -8.85 20.96 -32.62
C ILE A 199 -7.39 20.45 -32.60
N LYS A 200 -6.41 21.38 -32.60
CA LYS A 200 -4.97 21.05 -32.66
C LYS A 200 -4.27 20.93 -31.30
N ASN A 201 -4.88 21.45 -30.22
CA ASN A 201 -4.29 21.56 -28.88
C ASN A 201 -4.84 20.54 -27.87
N PHE A 202 -5.64 19.57 -28.33
CA PHE A 202 -6.11 18.44 -27.52
C PHE A 202 -5.66 17.13 -28.14
N ASN A 203 -5.21 16.20 -27.30
CA ASN A 203 -5.36 14.78 -27.59
C ASN A 203 -6.77 14.36 -27.18
N VAL A 204 -7.37 13.41 -27.88
CA VAL A 204 -8.73 12.92 -27.57
C VAL A 204 -8.68 11.42 -27.33
N SER A 205 -9.37 10.94 -26.30
CA SER A 205 -9.46 9.52 -26.01
C SER A 205 -10.90 9.10 -25.76
N VAL A 206 -11.30 7.95 -26.26
CA VAL A 206 -12.58 7.34 -25.90
C VAL A 206 -12.43 6.61 -24.58
N GLY A 207 -13.29 6.97 -23.63
CA GLY A 207 -13.44 6.27 -22.36
C GLY A 207 -14.15 4.94 -22.57
N VAL A 208 -13.43 3.82 -22.51
CA VAL A 208 -14.00 2.48 -22.74
C VAL A 208 -14.08 1.69 -21.44
N SER A 209 -15.17 0.94 -21.28
CA SER A 209 -15.39 -0.02 -20.20
C SER A 209 -15.07 -1.45 -20.66
N ASP A 210 -14.83 -2.35 -19.72
CA ASP A 210 -14.69 -3.78 -19.98
C ASP A 210 -15.98 -4.34 -20.57
N ALA A 211 -17.14 -3.87 -20.07
CA ALA A 211 -18.45 -4.22 -20.63
C ALA A 211 -18.55 -3.85 -22.13
N PHE A 212 -18.02 -2.69 -22.53
CA PHE A 212 -17.96 -2.29 -23.93
C PHE A 212 -17.03 -3.22 -24.72
N MET A 213 -15.83 -3.49 -24.20
CA MET A 213 -14.85 -4.35 -24.87
C MET A 213 -15.33 -5.80 -25.00
N GLU A 214 -16.07 -6.32 -24.02
CA GLU A 214 -16.70 -7.64 -24.08
C GLU A 214 -17.79 -7.66 -25.17
N ALA A 215 -18.63 -6.62 -25.23
CA ALA A 215 -19.62 -6.48 -26.29
C ALA A 215 -18.96 -6.41 -27.68
N VAL A 216 -17.80 -5.75 -27.82
CA VAL A 216 -17.00 -5.77 -29.07
C VAL A 216 -16.56 -7.20 -29.43
N GLY A 217 -16.02 -7.93 -28.45
CA GLY A 217 -15.57 -9.31 -28.61
C GLY A 217 -16.69 -10.26 -29.06
N LYS A 218 -17.86 -10.15 -28.42
CA LYS A 218 -19.06 -10.96 -28.73
C LYS A 218 -19.87 -10.47 -29.94
N ASN A 219 -19.53 -9.29 -30.47
CA ASN A 219 -20.30 -8.62 -31.53
C ASN A 219 -21.74 -8.29 -31.09
N ASP A 220 -21.90 -7.89 -29.82
CA ASP A 220 -23.17 -7.54 -29.21
C ASP A 220 -23.57 -6.08 -29.50
N LYS A 221 -24.82 -5.78 -29.11
CA LYS A 221 -25.36 -4.42 -29.11
C LYS A 221 -24.80 -3.60 -27.95
N TRP A 222 -24.64 -2.30 -28.16
CA TRP A 222 -24.21 -1.33 -27.16
C TRP A 222 -25.21 -0.18 -27.07
N GLU A 223 -25.62 0.17 -25.85
CA GLU A 223 -26.60 1.22 -25.58
C GLU A 223 -25.89 2.56 -25.35
N LEU A 224 -26.32 3.58 -26.08
CA LEU A 224 -25.89 4.96 -25.84
C LEU A 224 -26.90 5.66 -24.92
N LYS A 225 -26.44 6.09 -23.75
CA LYS A 225 -27.28 6.53 -22.62
C LYS A 225 -27.09 8.01 -22.35
N ASN A 226 -28.19 8.75 -22.22
CA ASN A 226 -28.12 10.13 -21.79
C ASN A 226 -27.63 10.19 -20.33
N PRO A 227 -26.48 10.83 -20.01
CA PRO A 227 -25.90 10.83 -18.65
C PRO A 227 -26.80 11.55 -17.63
N ARG A 228 -27.71 12.41 -18.08
CA ARG A 228 -28.65 13.15 -17.22
C ARG A 228 -29.90 12.35 -16.87
N SER A 229 -30.51 11.65 -17.83
CA SER A 229 -31.79 10.93 -17.62
C SER A 229 -31.62 9.43 -17.42
N GLY A 230 -30.48 8.86 -17.82
CA GLY A 230 -30.25 7.42 -17.87
C GLY A 230 -30.99 6.71 -19.01
N GLU A 231 -31.76 7.43 -19.82
CA GLU A 231 -32.54 6.86 -20.92
C GLU A 231 -31.62 6.43 -22.07
N VAL A 232 -31.93 5.27 -22.65
CA VAL A 232 -31.25 4.75 -23.85
C VAL A 232 -31.77 5.52 -25.06
N GLY A 233 -30.92 6.35 -25.65
CA GLY A 233 -31.26 7.14 -26.83
C GLY A 233 -31.12 6.35 -28.13
N ARG A 234 -30.01 5.63 -28.29
CA ARG A 234 -29.70 4.84 -29.50
C ARG A 234 -28.96 3.57 -29.12
N VAL A 235 -29.17 2.51 -29.88
CA VAL A 235 -28.43 1.25 -29.75
C VAL A 235 -27.62 1.02 -31.02
N VAL A 236 -26.31 0.74 -30.86
CA VAL A 236 -25.37 0.49 -31.96
C VAL A 236 -24.75 -0.91 -31.82
N LYS A 237 -24.02 -1.41 -32.82
CA LYS A 237 -23.16 -2.58 -32.61
C LYS A 237 -21.84 -2.15 -32.00
N ALA A 238 -21.42 -2.79 -30.91
CA ALA A 238 -20.18 -2.47 -30.22
C ALA A 238 -18.97 -2.59 -31.16
N ARG A 239 -18.92 -3.66 -31.96
CA ARG A 239 -17.83 -3.91 -32.91
C ARG A 239 -17.71 -2.85 -34.00
N GLU A 240 -18.84 -2.35 -34.51
CA GLU A 240 -18.84 -1.28 -35.52
C GLU A 240 -18.35 0.05 -34.91
N LEU A 241 -18.77 0.37 -33.68
CA LEU A 241 -18.27 1.54 -32.97
C LEU A 241 -16.77 1.44 -32.67
N PHE A 242 -16.29 0.27 -32.24
CA PHE A 242 -14.87 0.06 -31.99
C PHE A 242 -14.03 0.08 -33.27
N GLN A 243 -14.55 -0.49 -34.36
CA GLN A 243 -13.92 -0.40 -35.66
C GLN A 243 -13.72 1.07 -36.07
N MET A 244 -14.76 1.90 -35.90
CA MET A 244 -14.65 3.35 -36.12
C MET A 244 -13.56 3.98 -35.25
N ILE A 245 -13.48 3.66 -33.95
CA ILE A 245 -12.38 4.16 -33.10
C ILE A 245 -11.01 3.80 -33.70
N THR A 246 -10.82 2.54 -34.11
CA THR A 246 -9.53 2.07 -34.64
C THR A 246 -9.18 2.66 -36.00
N GLU A 247 -10.17 2.84 -36.88
CA GLU A 247 -9.97 3.42 -38.22
C GLU A 247 -9.55 4.88 -38.12
N HIS A 248 -10.18 5.66 -37.24
CA HIS A 248 -9.84 7.06 -37.03
C HIS A 248 -8.51 7.23 -36.29
N ALA A 249 -8.23 6.36 -35.31
CA ALA A 249 -6.91 6.30 -34.67
C ALA A 249 -5.79 5.94 -35.66
N TRP A 250 -6.06 5.06 -36.62
CA TRP A 250 -5.11 4.76 -37.71
C TRP A 250 -4.92 5.96 -38.65
N ALA A 251 -6.00 6.67 -38.99
CA ALA A 251 -5.96 7.80 -39.92
C ALA A 251 -5.27 9.04 -39.33
N THR A 252 -5.47 9.33 -38.04
CA THR A 252 -5.07 10.61 -37.43
C THR A 252 -4.19 10.50 -36.19
N GLY A 253 -4.03 9.29 -35.63
CA GLY A 253 -3.41 9.07 -34.31
C GLY A 253 -4.37 9.25 -33.13
N ASP A 254 -5.62 9.66 -33.38
CA ASP A 254 -6.68 9.90 -32.41
C ASP A 254 -8.03 9.33 -32.92
N PRO A 255 -8.98 8.96 -32.04
CA PRO A 255 -8.85 9.01 -30.59
C PRO A 255 -8.05 7.83 -30.03
N GLY A 256 -7.32 8.10 -28.95
CA GLY A 256 -6.78 7.04 -28.10
C GLY A 256 -7.87 6.33 -27.30
N LEU A 257 -7.47 5.38 -26.46
CA LEU A 257 -8.37 4.72 -25.51
C LEU A 257 -7.99 5.08 -24.08
N ALA A 258 -8.98 5.43 -23.28
CA ALA A 258 -8.89 5.53 -21.83
C ALA A 258 -9.76 4.42 -21.24
N PHE A 259 -9.15 3.35 -20.76
CA PHE A 259 -9.87 2.22 -20.19
C PHE A 259 -10.40 2.58 -18.81
N LEU A 260 -11.63 3.08 -18.72
CA LEU A 260 -12.19 3.69 -17.51
C LEU A 260 -12.33 2.69 -16.37
N ASP A 261 -12.73 1.47 -16.70
CA ASP A 261 -12.85 0.39 -15.73
C ASP A 261 -11.47 0.02 -15.25
N ARG A 262 -10.47 -0.07 -16.14
CA ARG A 262 -9.08 -0.28 -15.76
C ARG A 262 -8.51 0.86 -14.93
N LEU A 263 -8.89 2.10 -15.26
CA LEU A 263 -8.52 3.27 -14.48
C LEU A 263 -9.18 3.25 -13.12
N GLN A 264 -10.43 2.77 -13.00
CA GLN A 264 -11.09 2.64 -11.71
C GLN A 264 -10.60 1.46 -10.93
N GLU A 265 -10.39 0.32 -11.55
CA GLU A 265 -9.75 -0.86 -10.99
C GLU A 265 -8.40 -0.46 -10.40
N ASP A 266 -7.56 0.21 -11.19
CA ASP A 266 -6.24 0.60 -10.75
C ASP A 266 -6.20 1.95 -10.06
N ASN A 267 -7.34 2.63 -9.90
CA ASN A 267 -7.30 3.90 -9.23
C ASN A 267 -6.83 3.58 -7.82
N PRO A 268 -6.15 4.44 -7.11
CA PRO A 268 -5.66 4.05 -5.79
C PRO A 268 -6.30 4.82 -4.69
N THR A 269 -7.09 5.77 -5.15
CA THR A 269 -7.69 6.82 -4.45
C THR A 269 -9.22 6.80 -4.57
N PRO A 270 -9.99 5.67 -4.42
CA PRO A 270 -11.41 5.70 -4.92
C PRO A 270 -12.40 6.69 -4.23
N ALA A 271 -12.11 7.20 -3.03
CA ALA A 271 -13.02 7.87 -2.09
C ALA A 271 -12.60 9.31 -1.89
N LEU A 272 -11.41 9.69 -2.32
CA LEU A 272 -11.22 11.03 -2.86
C LEU A 272 -11.93 11.21 -4.21
N GLY A 273 -12.32 10.13 -4.88
CA GLY A 273 -13.19 10.14 -6.05
C GLY A 273 -12.86 9.09 -7.12
N VAL A 274 -13.74 9.02 -8.11
CA VAL A 274 -13.55 8.22 -9.33
C VAL A 274 -12.43 8.88 -10.15
N LEU A 275 -11.39 8.12 -10.53
CA LEU A 275 -10.36 8.58 -11.47
C LEU A 275 -10.89 8.43 -12.88
N ASP A 276 -11.89 9.22 -13.21
CA ASP A 276 -12.29 9.44 -14.59
C ASP A 276 -11.19 10.21 -15.39
N ALA A 277 -10.02 10.45 -14.73
CA ALA A 277 -8.62 10.64 -15.19
C ALA A 277 -7.59 10.34 -14.03
N THR A 278 -6.25 10.14 -14.21
CA THR A 278 -5.39 9.23 -13.35
C THR A 278 -4.26 9.77 -12.39
N ASN A 279 -3.93 9.09 -11.23
CA ASN A 279 -2.59 8.70 -10.59
C ASN A 279 -2.61 7.79 -9.24
N PRO A 280 -1.50 7.05 -8.76
CA PRO A 280 -1.31 5.78 -7.85
C PRO A 280 -1.38 5.67 -6.23
N CYS A 281 -1.62 4.47 -5.53
CA CYS A 281 -1.84 4.04 -4.02
C CYS A 281 -2.18 2.50 -3.68
N ILE A 282 -2.63 2.12 -2.42
CA ILE A 282 -2.71 0.76 -1.73
C ILE A 282 -4.02 0.44 -0.93
N THR A 283 -4.22 -0.80 -0.39
CA THR A 283 -5.42 -1.23 0.40
C THR A 283 -5.36 -1.02 1.94
N GLY A 284 -6.52 -0.97 2.59
CA GLY A 284 -6.67 -0.73 4.03
C GLY A 284 -6.16 -1.84 4.97
N ASP A 285 -6.20 -3.11 4.53
CA ASP A 285 -5.72 -4.25 5.31
C ASP A 285 -4.19 -4.41 5.32
N ALA A 286 -3.48 -3.67 4.46
CA ALA A 286 -2.03 -3.69 4.36
C ALA A 286 -1.36 -3.23 5.67
N LEU A 287 -0.33 -3.96 6.09
CA LEU A 287 0.50 -3.58 7.24
C LEU A 287 1.63 -2.66 6.78
N ILE A 288 1.65 -1.46 7.34
CA ILE A 288 2.68 -0.45 7.11
C ILE A 288 3.61 -0.40 8.32
N ALA A 289 4.91 -0.43 8.05
CA ALA A 289 5.93 -0.25 9.08
C ALA A 289 5.99 1.22 9.50
N THR A 290 5.81 1.47 10.79
CA THR A 290 5.77 2.79 11.40
C THR A 290 6.72 2.89 12.59
N GLU A 291 6.81 4.06 13.21
CA GLU A 291 7.52 4.26 14.48
C GLU A 291 6.92 3.46 15.66
N TYR A 292 5.71 2.93 15.50
CA TYR A 292 5.01 2.09 16.50
C TYR A 292 5.00 0.60 16.14
N GLY A 293 5.71 0.18 15.08
CA GLY A 293 5.67 -1.19 14.57
C GLY A 293 4.79 -1.33 13.32
N LEU A 294 4.20 -2.50 13.12
CA LEU A 294 3.36 -2.80 11.95
C LEU A 294 1.90 -2.42 12.23
N GLU A 295 1.41 -1.35 11.61
CA GLU A 295 0.03 -0.88 11.74
C GLU A 295 -0.77 -1.12 10.45
N ARG A 296 -2.05 -1.46 10.57
CA ARG A 296 -2.94 -1.56 9.40
C ARG A 296 -3.18 -0.17 8.84
N PHE A 297 -3.19 -0.03 7.51
CA PHE A 297 -3.38 1.26 6.86
C PHE A 297 -4.72 1.91 7.22
N GLU A 298 -5.79 1.12 7.36
CA GLU A 298 -7.10 1.62 7.83
C GLU A 298 -7.02 2.27 9.22
N GLU A 299 -6.19 1.73 10.13
CA GLU A 299 -6.03 2.25 11.48
C GLU A 299 -5.17 3.52 11.47
N LEU A 300 -4.16 3.57 10.59
CA LEU A 300 -3.37 4.78 10.35
C LEU A 300 -4.25 5.91 9.82
N TYR A 301 -5.13 5.61 8.87
CA TYR A 301 -6.12 6.57 8.41
C TYR A 301 -7.00 7.05 9.57
N LYS A 302 -7.68 6.15 10.29
CA LYS A 302 -8.56 6.51 11.42
C LYS A 302 -7.86 7.40 12.46
N LYS A 303 -6.61 7.09 12.82
CA LYS A 303 -5.85 7.82 13.84
C LYS A 303 -5.29 9.17 13.36
N TYR A 304 -4.85 9.25 12.10
CA TYR A 304 -3.98 10.35 11.67
C TYR A 304 -4.49 11.14 10.46
N HIS A 305 -5.66 10.84 9.89
CA HIS A 305 -6.20 11.57 8.74
C HIS A 305 -6.57 13.03 9.04
N ASN A 306 -6.99 13.37 10.26
CA ASN A 306 -7.43 14.73 10.59
C ASN A 306 -7.42 15.08 12.09
N PRO A 307 -6.51 15.95 12.57
CA PRO A 307 -5.14 16.17 12.12
C PRO A 307 -4.19 15.12 12.72
N GLY A 308 -3.18 14.66 11.98
CA GLY A 308 -2.19 13.74 12.54
C GLY A 308 -1.04 13.44 11.61
N ARG A 309 0.10 13.05 12.19
CA ARG A 309 1.28 12.55 11.48
C ARG A 309 1.88 11.41 12.27
N VAL A 310 2.51 10.48 11.55
CA VAL A 310 3.22 9.34 12.13
C VAL A 310 4.49 9.08 11.33
N GLY A 311 5.55 8.64 11.99
CA GLY A 311 6.76 8.16 11.36
C GLY A 311 6.50 6.85 10.62
N LEU A 312 6.81 6.82 9.33
CA LEU A 312 6.78 5.67 8.43
C LEU A 312 8.21 5.16 8.22
N ALA A 313 8.41 3.86 8.41
CA ALA A 313 9.69 3.21 8.17
C ALA A 313 9.82 2.87 6.68
N THR A 314 10.75 3.52 5.98
CA THR A 314 10.98 3.30 4.54
C THR A 314 12.37 2.75 4.29
N ASP A 315 12.47 1.76 3.40
CA ASP A 315 13.76 1.27 2.91
C ASP A 315 14.45 2.34 2.05
N HIS A 316 15.64 2.76 2.44
CA HIS A 316 16.31 3.89 1.81
C HIS A 316 16.79 3.61 0.37
N ARG A 317 16.78 2.34 -0.09
CA ARG A 317 17.01 1.98 -1.50
C ARG A 317 15.89 2.50 -2.41
N THR A 318 14.72 2.78 -1.85
CA THR A 318 13.62 3.44 -2.57
C THR A 318 13.92 4.91 -2.92
N ILE A 319 14.95 5.47 -2.29
CA ILE A 319 15.43 6.83 -2.49
C ILE A 319 16.83 6.77 -3.11
N THR A 320 17.90 6.61 -2.31
CA THR A 320 19.30 6.57 -2.80
C THR A 320 20.31 5.90 -1.85
N GLY A 321 19.89 5.13 -0.83
CA GLY A 321 20.85 4.55 0.13
C GLY A 321 20.48 3.15 0.63
N SER A 322 20.98 2.78 1.81
CA SER A 322 20.77 1.47 2.43
C SER A 322 20.15 1.59 3.81
N GLY A 323 19.44 0.56 4.26
CA GLY A 323 18.84 0.53 5.59
C GLY A 323 17.42 1.06 5.61
N VAL A 324 16.84 1.16 6.80
CA VAL A 324 15.47 1.61 7.04
C VAL A 324 15.49 2.90 7.85
N HIS A 325 14.74 3.91 7.40
CA HIS A 325 14.69 5.23 8.02
C HIS A 325 13.25 5.66 8.29
N LEU A 326 13.03 6.44 9.34
CA LEU A 326 11.74 7.05 9.64
C LEU A 326 11.55 8.35 8.87
N HIS A 327 10.42 8.45 8.16
CA HIS A 327 9.94 9.67 7.51
C HIS A 327 8.52 9.96 7.97
N HIS A 328 8.18 11.22 8.21
CA HIS A 328 6.83 11.55 8.67
C HIS A 328 5.82 11.49 7.51
N SER A 329 4.66 10.90 7.78
CA SER A 329 3.52 10.99 6.87
C SER A 329 3.11 12.45 6.66
N GLN A 330 2.72 12.78 5.43
CA GLN A 330 2.22 14.11 5.10
C GLN A 330 0.71 14.22 5.34
N ALA A 331 -0.03 13.19 4.91
CA ALA A 331 -1.46 13.04 5.09
C ALA A 331 -1.84 11.57 4.85
N PHE A 332 -3.01 11.18 5.35
CA PHE A 332 -3.67 9.93 5.01
C PHE A 332 -4.99 10.27 4.36
N TYR A 333 -5.29 9.60 3.26
CA TYR A 333 -6.52 9.84 2.50
C TYR A 333 -7.29 8.54 2.42
N ASP A 334 -8.60 8.62 2.63
CA ASP A 334 -9.48 7.52 2.32
C ASP A 334 -9.82 7.61 0.87
N GLN A 335 -9.72 6.42 0.34
CA GLN A 335 -9.76 6.10 -1.02
C GLN A 335 -10.90 5.07 -1.16
N GLY A 336 -11.50 4.42 -0.17
CA GLY A 336 -12.71 3.61 -0.41
C GLY A 336 -12.43 2.40 -1.30
N GLU A 337 -13.41 1.99 -2.11
CA GLU A 337 -13.42 0.63 -2.66
C GLU A 337 -12.95 0.51 -4.09
N LYS A 338 -12.17 -0.54 -4.34
CA LYS A 338 -11.59 -0.83 -5.65
C LYS A 338 -11.15 -2.24 -5.90
N GLU A 339 -10.98 -2.52 -7.18
CA GLU A 339 -10.26 -3.71 -7.61
C GLU A 339 -8.75 -3.56 -7.36
N VAL A 340 -8.14 -4.69 -7.02
CA VAL A 340 -6.78 -4.71 -6.51
C VAL A 340 -6.09 -5.95 -7.04
N TRP A 341 -4.79 -5.82 -7.25
CA TRP A 341 -3.93 -6.89 -7.68
C TRP A 341 -3.11 -7.36 -6.48
N GLU A 342 -2.96 -8.68 -6.36
CA GLU A 342 -2.08 -9.29 -5.38
C GLU A 342 -0.80 -9.76 -6.06
N VAL A 343 0.34 -9.24 -5.63
CA VAL A 343 1.64 -9.81 -5.96
C VAL A 343 2.11 -10.70 -4.82
N GLU A 344 2.49 -11.94 -5.14
CA GLU A 344 3.12 -12.86 -4.21
C GLU A 344 4.52 -13.23 -4.71
N THR A 345 5.53 -13.00 -3.87
CA THR A 345 6.89 -13.43 -4.16
C THR A 345 7.03 -14.95 -3.98
N LYS A 346 7.99 -15.58 -4.66
CA LYS A 346 8.35 -16.99 -4.44
C LYS A 346 8.72 -17.31 -2.98
N SER A 347 9.08 -16.31 -2.19
CA SER A 347 9.40 -16.44 -0.78
C SER A 347 8.17 -16.36 0.13
N GLY A 348 7.00 -15.96 -0.38
CA GLY A 348 5.75 -15.88 0.37
C GLY A 348 5.31 -14.46 0.79
N PHE A 349 6.14 -13.43 0.57
CA PHE A 349 5.73 -12.03 0.80
C PHE A 349 4.63 -11.61 -0.17
N LYS A 350 3.64 -10.87 0.33
CA LYS A 350 2.48 -10.40 -0.43
C LYS A 350 2.27 -8.89 -0.32
N LEU A 351 1.74 -8.32 -1.38
CA LEU A 351 1.18 -6.96 -1.38
C LEU A 351 -0.10 -6.95 -2.22
N LYS A 352 -1.19 -6.45 -1.64
CA LYS A 352 -2.41 -6.11 -2.37
C LYS A 352 -2.43 -4.60 -2.60
N ALA A 353 -2.51 -4.19 -3.85
CA ALA A 353 -2.59 -2.79 -4.22
C ALA A 353 -3.23 -2.64 -5.60
N THR A 354 -3.55 -1.42 -6.00
CA THR A 354 -4.12 -1.16 -7.32
C THR A 354 -3.05 -1.37 -8.39
N ALA A 355 -3.40 -1.73 -9.62
CA ALA A 355 -2.33 -2.19 -10.50
C ALA A 355 -1.37 -1.08 -10.94
N ASP A 356 -1.74 0.19 -10.79
CA ASP A 356 -0.82 1.31 -11.01
C ASP A 356 0.14 1.57 -9.83
N HIS A 357 -0.02 0.86 -8.71
CA HIS A 357 0.84 0.96 -7.54
C HIS A 357 2.29 0.60 -7.89
N LYS A 358 3.23 1.46 -7.54
CA LYS A 358 4.64 1.25 -7.88
C LYS A 358 5.34 0.41 -6.83
N ILE A 359 5.99 -0.65 -7.28
CA ILE A 359 6.82 -1.54 -6.48
C ILE A 359 8.28 -1.37 -6.93
N MET A 360 9.19 -1.28 -5.96
CA MET A 360 10.61 -1.23 -6.27
C MET A 360 11.10 -2.63 -6.65
N THR A 361 11.61 -2.77 -7.87
CA THR A 361 12.23 -4.00 -8.38
C THR A 361 13.75 -3.87 -8.40
N ALA A 362 14.46 -4.97 -8.66
CA ALA A 362 15.91 -4.94 -8.93
C ALA A 362 16.29 -4.00 -10.10
N ASN A 363 15.35 -3.74 -11.01
CA ASN A 363 15.53 -2.87 -12.17
C ASN A 363 14.93 -1.47 -11.99
N GLY A 364 14.48 -1.12 -10.78
CA GLY A 364 13.82 0.15 -10.47
C GLY A 364 12.31 0.03 -10.26
N TRP A 365 11.62 1.17 -10.20
CA TRP A 365 10.17 1.22 -9.97
C TRP A 365 9.39 0.68 -11.18
N ALA A 366 8.50 -0.26 -10.94
CA ALA A 366 7.53 -0.76 -11.92
C ALA A 366 6.12 -0.71 -11.32
N LYS A 367 5.09 -0.52 -12.15
CA LYS A 367 3.71 -0.67 -11.67
C LYS A 367 3.41 -2.14 -11.40
N LEU A 368 2.52 -2.42 -10.45
CA LEU A 368 2.15 -3.78 -10.08
C LEU A 368 1.58 -4.55 -11.29
N ALA A 369 0.74 -3.92 -12.12
CA ALA A 369 0.22 -4.48 -13.38
C ALA A 369 1.31 -4.87 -14.40
N GLU A 370 2.47 -4.23 -14.34
CA GLU A 370 3.55 -4.42 -15.29
C GLU A 370 4.53 -5.52 -14.83
N LEU A 371 4.34 -6.07 -13.63
CA LEU A 371 5.19 -7.14 -13.11
C LEU A 371 4.93 -8.46 -13.82
N THR A 372 6.02 -9.11 -14.24
CA THR A 372 5.99 -10.48 -14.73
C THR A 372 6.36 -11.45 -13.60
N PRO A 373 5.98 -12.75 -13.66
CA PRO A 373 6.38 -13.74 -12.65
C PRO A 373 7.90 -13.93 -12.46
N SER A 374 8.70 -13.43 -13.40
CA SER A 374 10.17 -13.39 -13.33
C SER A 374 10.74 -12.14 -12.66
N ALA A 375 9.92 -11.12 -12.38
CA ALA A 375 10.38 -9.87 -11.78
C ALA A 375 10.91 -10.09 -10.35
N GLU A 376 12.06 -9.50 -10.06
CA GLU A 376 12.65 -9.49 -8.72
C GLU A 376 12.23 -8.21 -7.99
N VAL A 377 11.36 -8.34 -6.99
CA VAL A 377 10.92 -7.21 -6.14
C VAL A 377 11.80 -7.08 -4.91
N LEU A 378 12.02 -5.85 -4.45
CA LEU A 378 12.78 -5.60 -3.24
C LEU A 378 11.88 -5.72 -2.01
N ILE A 379 12.33 -6.51 -1.03
CA ILE A 379 11.82 -6.51 0.34
C ILE A 379 12.75 -5.69 1.24
N GLN A 380 12.30 -5.28 2.42
CA GLN A 380 13.10 -4.51 3.39
C GLN A 380 14.52 -5.07 3.57
N SER A 381 15.52 -4.19 3.48
CA SER A 381 16.95 -4.55 3.47
C SER A 381 17.55 -4.76 4.86
N ALA A 382 17.02 -4.10 5.87
CA ALA A 382 17.56 -4.04 7.23
C ALA A 382 16.45 -4.19 8.28
N PRO A 383 16.78 -4.37 9.58
CA PRO A 383 15.77 -4.31 10.64
C PRO A 383 14.97 -3.00 10.57
N GLY A 384 13.68 -3.09 10.85
CA GLY A 384 12.80 -1.93 10.85
C GLY A 384 12.68 -1.33 12.25
N VAL A 385 11.55 -0.68 12.49
CA VAL A 385 11.32 0.11 13.70
C VAL A 385 10.26 -0.56 14.57
N PHE A 386 10.41 -0.39 15.89
CA PHE A 386 9.51 -0.92 16.91
C PHE A 386 9.03 0.23 17.79
N SER A 387 7.83 0.07 18.36
CA SER A 387 7.31 1.00 19.35
C SER A 387 8.29 1.19 20.49
N LYS A 388 8.47 2.45 20.90
CA LYS A 388 9.14 2.80 22.15
C LYS A 388 8.17 2.83 23.34
N ASP A 389 6.86 2.85 23.07
CA ASP A 389 5.83 2.81 24.08
C ASP A 389 5.59 1.36 24.53
N LYS A 390 5.79 1.12 25.83
CA LYS A 390 5.58 -0.18 26.44
C LYS A 390 4.14 -0.43 26.85
N LYS A 391 3.24 0.56 26.80
CA LYS A 391 1.85 0.35 27.20
C LYS A 391 1.16 -0.70 26.33
N LEU A 392 0.24 -1.44 26.94
CA LEU A 392 -0.68 -2.29 26.19
C LEU A 392 -1.64 -1.42 25.35
N PRO A 393 -2.21 -1.97 24.25
CA PRO A 393 -3.13 -1.23 23.39
C PRO A 393 -4.49 -0.91 24.03
N PHE A 394 -4.68 -1.26 25.32
CA PHE A 394 -5.87 -0.98 26.10
C PHE A 394 -5.51 -0.81 27.57
N GLU A 395 -6.33 -0.05 28.30
CA GLU A 395 -6.25 0.01 29.76
C GLU A 395 -6.88 -1.23 30.39
N TRP A 396 -6.27 -1.72 31.47
CA TRP A 396 -6.76 -2.89 32.20
C TRP A 396 -6.68 -2.67 33.70
N ASN A 397 -7.81 -2.86 34.39
CA ASN A 397 -7.85 -2.82 35.84
C ASN A 397 -7.76 -4.24 36.38
N ASN A 398 -6.69 -4.56 37.10
CA ASN A 398 -6.42 -5.86 37.70
C ASN A 398 -7.34 -6.25 38.89
N GLN A 399 -8.49 -5.59 39.05
CA GLN A 399 -9.47 -5.88 40.09
C GLN A 399 -10.85 -6.14 39.50
N VAL A 400 -11.51 -7.20 39.97
CA VAL A 400 -12.90 -7.53 39.62
C VAL A 400 -13.67 -7.95 40.86
N ILE A 401 -14.94 -7.56 40.95
CA ILE A 401 -15.86 -8.02 41.98
C ILE A 401 -16.64 -9.18 41.39
N GLY A 402 -16.49 -10.37 41.95
CA GLY A 402 -17.25 -11.54 41.51
C GLY A 402 -18.72 -11.44 41.93
N GLU A 403 -19.57 -12.26 41.32
CA GLU A 403 -21.01 -12.34 41.65
C GLU A 403 -21.28 -12.63 43.13
N ASN A 404 -20.33 -13.29 43.80
CA ASN A 404 -20.35 -13.55 45.23
C ASN A 404 -19.96 -12.34 46.11
N GLY A 405 -19.81 -11.15 45.53
CA GLY A 405 -19.40 -9.91 46.19
C GLY A 405 -17.92 -9.87 46.61
N ARG A 406 -17.13 -10.92 46.34
CA ARG A 406 -15.71 -10.95 46.69
C ARG A 406 -14.88 -10.18 45.67
N ARG A 407 -13.94 -9.40 46.16
CA ARG A 407 -12.95 -8.72 45.32
C ARG A 407 -11.80 -9.68 45.00
N TYR A 408 -11.53 -9.86 43.72
CA TYR A 408 -10.40 -10.62 43.21
C TYR A 408 -9.36 -9.63 42.67
N LYS A 409 -8.09 -9.84 43.02
CA LYS A 409 -6.95 -9.05 42.55
C LYS A 409 -6.00 -9.94 41.77
N PHE A 410 -5.63 -9.49 40.57
CA PHE A 410 -4.69 -10.14 39.67
C PHE A 410 -3.41 -9.31 39.53
N ASN A 411 -2.37 -9.88 38.94
CA ASN A 411 -1.12 -9.17 38.63
C ASN A 411 -0.80 -9.29 37.14
N LEU A 412 -1.81 -9.15 36.27
CA LEU A 412 -1.59 -9.19 34.82
C LEU A 412 -0.74 -7.99 34.41
N PRO A 413 0.25 -8.15 33.53
CA PRO A 413 1.00 -7.03 32.98
C PRO A 413 0.09 -5.96 32.38
N ILE A 414 0.40 -4.70 32.64
CA ILE A 414 -0.23 -3.53 32.00
C ILE A 414 0.72 -2.84 31.00
N GLU A 415 1.93 -3.39 30.86
CA GLU A 415 2.96 -3.02 29.91
C GLU A 415 3.52 -4.28 29.25
N TRP A 416 4.03 -4.13 28.03
CA TRP A 416 4.77 -5.13 27.29
C TRP A 416 6.08 -5.47 27.98
N ASN A 417 6.32 -6.76 28.12
CA ASN A 417 7.60 -7.34 28.47
C ASN A 417 7.82 -8.62 27.64
N GLN A 418 9.00 -9.20 27.78
CA GLN A 418 9.39 -10.37 27.00
C GLN A 418 8.58 -11.60 27.41
N GLU A 419 8.29 -11.77 28.69
CA GLU A 419 7.54 -12.91 29.25
C GLU A 419 6.10 -12.94 28.76
N LEU A 420 5.45 -11.77 28.66
CA LEU A 420 4.13 -11.64 28.04
C LEU A 420 4.17 -12.07 26.58
N GLY A 421 5.18 -11.61 25.83
CA GLY A 421 5.42 -12.08 24.47
C GLY A 421 5.51 -13.60 24.41
N GLN A 422 6.36 -14.21 25.24
CA GLN A 422 6.57 -15.66 25.29
C GLN A 422 5.29 -16.43 25.60
N LEU A 423 4.47 -15.94 26.54
CA LEU A 423 3.15 -16.50 26.84
C LEU A 423 2.24 -16.47 25.61
N LEU A 424 2.14 -15.33 24.92
CA LEU A 424 1.32 -15.19 23.72
C LEU A 424 1.82 -16.11 22.59
N GLY A 425 3.13 -16.20 22.39
CA GLY A 425 3.75 -17.05 21.39
C GLY A 425 3.42 -18.52 21.62
N TRP A 426 3.62 -19.00 22.85
CA TRP A 426 3.30 -20.38 23.21
C TRP A 426 1.81 -20.69 23.12
N LEU A 427 0.96 -19.74 23.51
CA LEU A 427 -0.48 -19.87 23.43
C LEU A 427 -0.98 -19.93 21.98
N VAL A 428 -0.31 -19.21 21.07
CA VAL A 428 -0.62 -19.27 19.63
C VAL A 428 -0.07 -20.54 18.98
N GLY A 429 1.09 -21.05 19.37
CA GLY A 429 1.58 -22.35 18.90
C GLY A 429 0.78 -23.51 19.51
N ASP A 430 1.22 -23.93 20.69
CA ASP A 430 0.69 -25.05 21.46
C ASP A 430 -0.33 -24.63 22.54
N GLY A 431 -1.29 -23.77 22.20
CA GLY A 431 -2.35 -23.39 23.14
C GLY A 431 -3.65 -22.95 22.48
N PHE A 432 -4.59 -22.55 23.34
CA PHE A 432 -5.83 -21.89 22.95
C PHE A 432 -6.50 -21.17 24.13
N VAL A 433 -7.33 -20.19 23.79
CA VAL A 433 -8.29 -19.55 24.71
C VAL A 433 -9.72 -19.91 24.32
N ARG A 434 -10.61 -19.96 25.29
CA ARG A 434 -12.06 -20.03 25.08
C ARG A 434 -12.74 -19.05 26.01
N LEU A 435 -13.80 -18.43 25.51
CA LEU A 435 -14.64 -17.52 26.27
C LEU A 435 -16.10 -17.81 25.87
N SER A 436 -16.97 -18.05 26.85
CA SER A 436 -18.43 -18.11 26.70
C SER A 436 -19.06 -16.97 27.51
N GLU A 437 -20.38 -16.95 27.74
CA GLU A 437 -21.02 -15.95 28.61
C GLU A 437 -20.59 -16.09 30.07
N ASP A 438 -20.42 -17.31 30.58
CA ASP A 438 -20.16 -17.55 32.00
C ASP A 438 -18.75 -18.09 32.30
N GLU A 439 -18.05 -18.63 31.30
CA GLU A 439 -16.79 -19.34 31.51
C GLU A 439 -15.66 -18.81 30.62
N GLY A 440 -14.42 -18.96 31.10
CA GLY A 440 -13.23 -18.71 30.29
C GLY A 440 -12.08 -19.63 30.65
N TYR A 441 -11.40 -20.12 29.62
CA TYR A 441 -10.33 -21.08 29.74
C TYR A 441 -9.11 -20.61 28.97
N VAL A 442 -7.95 -20.69 29.61
CA VAL A 442 -6.64 -20.57 28.97
C VAL A 442 -5.96 -21.92 29.07
N VAL A 443 -5.54 -22.48 27.95
CA VAL A 443 -4.90 -23.80 27.92
C VAL A 443 -3.59 -23.73 27.16
N LEU A 444 -2.52 -24.16 27.82
CA LEU A 444 -1.21 -24.40 27.21
C LEU A 444 -0.96 -25.90 27.18
N ALA A 445 -0.50 -26.41 26.05
CA ALA A 445 -0.12 -27.79 25.84
C ALA A 445 1.40 -27.91 25.75
N PHE A 446 1.90 -29.06 26.19
CA PHE A 446 3.32 -29.37 26.24
C PHE A 446 3.51 -30.84 25.89
N GLY A 447 4.59 -31.17 25.19
CA GLY A 447 5.06 -32.55 25.12
C GLY A 447 5.38 -33.07 26.52
N ALA A 448 5.07 -34.34 26.82
CA ALA A 448 5.20 -34.88 28.19
C ALA A 448 6.61 -34.79 28.80
N ARG A 449 7.65 -34.63 27.96
CA ARG A 449 9.07 -34.50 28.37
C ARG A 449 9.54 -33.05 28.55
N ASN A 450 8.73 -32.04 28.19
CA ASN A 450 9.13 -30.64 28.24
C ASN A 450 8.83 -30.02 29.63
N THR A 451 9.48 -30.55 30.67
CA THR A 451 9.21 -30.16 32.07
C THR A 451 9.62 -28.72 32.37
N GLN A 452 10.72 -28.24 31.81
CA GLN A 452 11.19 -26.86 32.00
C GLN A 452 10.18 -25.84 31.48
N ALA A 453 9.61 -26.05 30.28
CA ALA A 453 8.56 -25.18 29.75
C ALA A 453 7.30 -25.21 30.63
N ILE A 454 6.88 -26.39 31.09
CA ILE A 454 5.73 -26.54 31.98
C ILE A 454 5.94 -25.72 33.26
N ASP A 455 7.09 -25.86 33.91
CA ASP A 455 7.38 -25.18 35.17
C ASP A 455 7.48 -23.66 34.96
N TYR A 456 8.11 -23.22 33.87
CA TYR A 456 8.20 -21.81 33.51
C TYR A 456 6.81 -21.17 33.32
N PHE A 457 5.97 -21.71 32.43
CA PHE A 457 4.65 -21.11 32.16
C PHE A 457 3.67 -21.29 33.31
N LYS A 458 3.82 -22.36 34.10
CA LYS A 458 3.06 -22.50 35.36
C LYS A 458 3.46 -21.41 36.33
N ASN A 459 4.74 -21.14 36.57
CA ASN A 459 5.13 -20.07 37.48
C ASN A 459 4.64 -18.69 36.96
N LEU A 460 4.84 -18.41 35.68
CA LEU A 460 4.43 -17.16 35.04
C LEU A 460 2.92 -16.90 35.17
N LEU A 461 2.08 -17.89 34.82
CA LEU A 461 0.63 -17.77 34.98
C LEU A 461 0.21 -17.65 36.45
N GLY A 462 1.02 -18.16 37.38
CA GLY A 462 0.77 -18.08 38.82
C GLY A 462 0.97 -16.70 39.37
N GLU A 463 2.06 -16.07 38.94
CA GLU A 463 2.37 -14.68 39.21
C GLU A 463 1.27 -13.79 38.67
N TYR A 464 0.90 -13.96 37.40
CA TYR A 464 -0.15 -13.18 36.73
C TYR A 464 -1.52 -13.35 37.40
N TYR A 465 -1.86 -14.58 37.81
CA TYR A 465 -3.10 -14.85 38.53
C TYR A 465 -3.07 -14.33 39.98
N GLY A 466 -1.88 -14.12 40.56
CA GLY A 466 -1.69 -13.72 41.96
C GLY A 466 -1.80 -14.87 42.96
N ASN A 467 -1.87 -16.12 42.49
CA ASN A 467 -1.86 -17.32 43.34
C ASN A 467 -1.44 -18.56 42.54
N SER A 468 -0.18 -18.97 42.70
CA SER A 468 0.40 -20.13 42.00
C SER A 468 -0.27 -21.47 42.36
N ASN A 469 -0.93 -21.57 43.51
CA ASN A 469 -1.65 -22.79 43.94
C ASN A 469 -3.03 -22.96 43.26
N LYS A 470 -3.54 -21.94 42.56
CA LYS A 470 -4.83 -21.98 41.87
C LYS A 470 -4.74 -22.16 40.36
N ILE A 471 -3.54 -22.18 39.79
CA ILE A 471 -3.36 -22.49 38.37
C ILE A 471 -3.70 -23.95 38.15
N GLY A 472 -4.56 -24.19 37.18
CA GLY A 472 -5.29 -25.44 37.16
C GLY A 472 -4.45 -26.66 36.85
N ARG A 473 -5.11 -27.78 37.14
CA ARG A 473 -4.55 -29.13 37.16
C ARG A 473 -3.74 -29.36 35.88
N LEU A 474 -2.51 -29.84 36.04
CA LEU A 474 -1.77 -30.45 34.95
C LEU A 474 -2.54 -31.71 34.55
N VAL A 475 -3.24 -31.65 33.42
CA VAL A 475 -4.04 -32.80 32.97
C VAL A 475 -3.19 -33.62 32.00
N PRO A 476 -2.89 -34.90 32.31
CA PRO A 476 -2.24 -35.78 31.35
C PRO A 476 -3.20 -36.10 30.21
N VAL A 477 -2.73 -35.99 28.97
CA VAL A 477 -3.48 -36.32 27.75
C VAL A 477 -2.56 -37.11 26.82
N GLU A 478 -2.63 -38.43 26.90
CA GLU A 478 -1.76 -39.37 26.15
C GLU A 478 -0.26 -39.01 26.21
N ARG A 479 0.27 -38.37 25.16
CA ARG A 479 1.67 -37.96 25.01
C ARG A 479 1.94 -36.49 25.36
N THR A 480 0.93 -35.77 25.83
CA THR A 480 0.99 -34.34 26.16
C THR A 480 0.53 -34.07 27.58
N ARG A 481 0.92 -32.92 28.12
CA ARG A 481 0.47 -32.38 29.39
C ARG A 481 -0.17 -31.03 29.11
N GLN A 482 -1.35 -30.80 29.66
CA GLN A 482 -2.06 -29.53 29.49
C GLN A 482 -2.10 -28.77 30.82
N LEU A 483 -1.61 -27.53 30.81
CA LEU A 483 -1.83 -26.56 31.87
C LEU A 483 -3.11 -25.80 31.56
N LYS A 484 -4.11 -25.91 32.44
CA LYS A 484 -5.43 -25.29 32.23
C LYS A 484 -5.67 -24.24 33.30
N LEU A 485 -5.97 -23.01 32.92
CA LEU A 485 -6.42 -21.97 33.83
C LEU A 485 -7.89 -21.67 33.54
N HIS A 486 -8.75 -21.87 34.54
CA HIS A 486 -10.16 -21.49 34.46
C HIS A 486 -10.32 -20.08 35.02
N SER A 487 -10.33 -19.09 34.15
CA SER A 487 -10.49 -17.68 34.50
C SER A 487 -11.00 -16.91 33.31
N ARG A 488 -12.27 -16.49 33.38
CA ARG A 488 -12.87 -15.55 32.42
C ARG A 488 -12.04 -14.28 32.28
N PHE A 489 -11.65 -13.70 33.42
CA PHE A 489 -10.91 -12.45 33.49
C PHE A 489 -9.56 -12.50 32.75
N VAL A 490 -8.80 -13.59 32.90
CA VAL A 490 -7.51 -13.76 32.21
C VAL A 490 -7.73 -14.09 30.72
N ALA A 491 -8.76 -14.89 30.40
CA ALA A 491 -9.09 -15.18 29.00
C ALA A 491 -9.51 -13.93 28.23
N GLU A 492 -10.34 -13.06 28.82
CA GLU A 492 -10.73 -11.76 28.24
C GLU A 492 -9.51 -10.86 27.98
N TRP A 493 -8.60 -10.78 28.95
CA TRP A 493 -7.36 -9.99 28.81
C TRP A 493 -6.49 -10.48 27.64
N LEU A 494 -6.30 -11.80 27.50
CA LEU A 494 -5.55 -12.39 26.38
C LEU A 494 -6.26 -12.18 25.03
N ILE A 495 -7.59 -12.26 25.01
CA ILE A 495 -8.39 -11.99 23.80
C ILE A 495 -8.26 -10.51 23.40
N ARG A 496 -8.26 -9.58 24.34
CA ARG A 496 -8.02 -8.15 24.07
C ARG A 496 -6.62 -7.85 23.53
N LEU A 497 -5.61 -8.65 23.88
CA LEU A 497 -4.28 -8.59 23.26
C LEU A 497 -4.26 -9.11 21.81
N GLY A 498 -5.33 -9.79 21.39
CA GLY A 498 -5.53 -10.28 20.03
C GLY A 498 -5.40 -11.80 19.88
N VAL A 499 -5.37 -12.58 20.98
CA VAL A 499 -5.39 -14.05 20.89
C VAL A 499 -6.78 -14.52 20.52
N LEU A 500 -6.96 -14.95 19.27
CA LEU A 500 -8.27 -15.32 18.76
C LEU A 500 -8.69 -16.75 19.18
N PRO A 501 -9.95 -16.96 19.63
CA PRO A 501 -10.48 -18.28 19.98
C PRO A 501 -10.90 -19.09 18.73
N VAL A 502 -9.97 -19.30 17.79
CA VAL A 502 -10.22 -19.87 16.45
C VAL A 502 -9.53 -21.22 16.26
N LYS A 503 -9.83 -21.90 15.14
CA LYS A 503 -9.16 -23.17 14.80
C LYS A 503 -7.72 -22.92 14.35
N SER A 504 -6.91 -23.98 14.32
CA SER A 504 -5.49 -23.90 13.95
C SER A 504 -5.22 -23.33 12.56
N SER A 505 -6.12 -23.51 11.60
CA SER A 505 -6.03 -22.95 10.24
C SER A 505 -6.31 -21.45 10.15
N GLU A 506 -6.90 -20.87 11.20
CA GLU A 506 -7.35 -19.47 11.26
C GLU A 506 -6.52 -18.63 12.23
N LYS A 507 -5.56 -19.25 12.93
CA LYS A 507 -4.66 -18.56 13.87
C LYS A 507 -3.91 -17.43 13.16
N ARG A 508 -3.64 -16.34 13.87
CA ARG A 508 -2.89 -15.16 13.43
C ARG A 508 -1.95 -14.72 14.54
N VAL A 509 -0.99 -13.86 14.20
CA VAL A 509 -0.26 -13.12 15.23
C VAL A 509 -1.27 -12.22 15.96
N PRO A 510 -1.28 -12.18 17.31
CA PRO A 510 -2.15 -11.28 18.05
C PRO A 510 -1.92 -9.82 17.65
N GLN A 511 -2.99 -9.07 17.37
CA GLN A 511 -2.87 -7.71 16.83
C GLN A 511 -2.00 -6.79 17.70
N GLY A 512 -2.04 -6.95 19.03
CA GLY A 512 -1.20 -6.17 19.94
C GLY A 512 0.30 -6.43 19.77
N VAL A 513 0.71 -7.61 19.30
CA VAL A 513 2.11 -7.96 19.05
C VAL A 513 2.66 -7.21 17.83
N LEU A 514 1.83 -6.92 16.82
CA LEU A 514 2.26 -6.22 15.61
C LEU A 514 2.79 -4.80 15.92
N THR A 515 2.27 -4.18 16.97
CA THR A 515 2.67 -2.85 17.46
C THR A 515 3.42 -2.89 18.80
N ALA A 516 3.86 -4.07 19.24
CA ALA A 516 4.59 -4.20 20.49
C ALA A 516 6.04 -3.67 20.36
N PRO A 517 6.65 -3.25 21.48
CA PRO A 517 8.10 -3.03 21.55
C PRO A 517 8.89 -4.27 21.12
N ARG A 518 10.16 -4.04 20.76
CA ARG A 518 11.07 -5.08 20.26
C ARG A 518 11.13 -6.30 21.19
N GLU A 519 11.16 -6.11 22.51
CA GLU A 519 11.20 -7.19 23.49
C GLU A 519 9.93 -8.05 23.50
N GLY A 520 8.75 -7.44 23.28
CA GLY A 520 7.46 -8.13 23.22
C GLY A 520 7.36 -8.98 21.95
N VAL A 521 7.78 -8.42 20.80
CA VAL A 521 7.86 -9.15 19.53
C VAL A 521 8.86 -10.29 19.61
N ARG A 522 10.06 -10.05 20.15
CA ARG A 522 11.07 -11.08 20.39
C ARG A 522 10.53 -12.20 21.27
N GLY A 523 9.90 -11.85 22.39
CA GLY A 523 9.29 -12.82 23.29
C GLY A 523 8.23 -13.67 22.59
N PHE A 524 7.37 -13.05 21.80
CA PHE A 524 6.36 -13.76 21.00
C PHE A 524 6.98 -14.79 20.05
N LEU A 525 7.99 -14.39 19.29
CA LEU A 525 8.69 -15.30 18.38
C LEU A 525 9.40 -16.43 19.14
N GLN A 526 10.05 -16.13 20.27
CA GLN A 526 10.66 -17.14 21.14
C GLN A 526 9.64 -18.18 21.64
N GLY A 527 8.47 -17.74 22.10
CA GLY A 527 7.40 -18.64 22.58
C GLY A 527 6.82 -19.50 21.45
N LEU A 528 6.61 -18.89 20.28
CA LEU A 528 6.04 -19.58 19.11
C LEU A 528 7.00 -20.61 18.52
N PHE A 529 8.26 -20.25 18.29
CA PHE A 529 9.28 -21.19 17.83
C PHE A 529 9.69 -22.19 18.92
N GLY A 530 9.54 -21.86 20.20
CA GLY A 530 9.76 -22.79 21.30
C GLY A 530 8.69 -23.89 21.42
N SER A 531 7.50 -23.66 20.88
CA SER A 531 6.40 -24.65 20.84
C SER A 531 6.39 -25.44 19.54
N ASP A 532 6.29 -24.77 18.40
CA ASP A 532 6.10 -25.39 17.08
C ASP A 532 7.36 -25.35 16.17
N GLY A 533 8.47 -24.83 16.67
CA GLY A 533 9.70 -24.65 15.89
C GLY A 533 10.57 -25.90 15.79
N THR A 534 11.44 -25.94 14.79
CA THR A 534 12.45 -27.00 14.63
C THR A 534 13.72 -26.46 14.02
N VAL A 535 14.87 -26.87 14.58
CA VAL A 535 16.20 -26.61 14.02
C VAL A 535 16.75 -27.87 13.34
N GLY A 536 17.41 -27.67 12.20
CA GLY A 536 18.15 -28.72 11.51
C GLY A 536 19.33 -28.18 10.71
N TYR A 537 20.24 -29.09 10.39
CA TYR A 537 21.42 -28.83 9.57
C TYR A 537 21.61 -29.98 8.58
N VAL A 538 21.88 -29.63 7.32
CA VAL A 538 22.25 -30.61 6.29
C VAL A 538 23.72 -30.38 5.93
N PRO A 539 24.62 -31.34 6.24
CA PRO A 539 26.05 -31.21 5.93
C PRO A 539 26.31 -30.84 4.48
N GLY A 540 27.13 -29.81 4.27
CA GLY A 540 27.48 -29.30 2.94
C GLY A 540 26.35 -28.57 2.20
N LYS A 541 25.19 -28.33 2.84
CA LYS A 541 24.09 -27.53 2.26
C LYS A 541 23.78 -26.26 3.06
N SER A 542 23.04 -26.39 4.16
CA SER A 542 22.60 -25.23 4.95
C SER A 542 22.01 -25.67 6.29
N ALA A 543 22.09 -24.77 7.28
CA ALA A 543 21.29 -24.82 8.50
C ALA A 543 19.93 -24.15 8.26
N TYR A 544 18.92 -24.57 9.01
CA TYR A 544 17.60 -23.98 8.96
C TYR A 544 16.90 -23.96 10.32
N VAL A 545 16.04 -22.97 10.49
CA VAL A 545 15.01 -22.90 11.53
C VAL A 545 13.66 -22.90 10.84
N ARG A 546 12.75 -23.78 11.27
CA ARG A 546 11.43 -23.93 10.65
C ARG A 546 10.30 -23.77 11.66
N LEU A 547 9.18 -23.26 11.19
CA LEU A 547 7.92 -23.20 11.91
C LEU A 547 6.82 -23.79 11.01
N THR A 548 6.14 -24.82 11.49
CA THR A 548 5.07 -25.47 10.73
C THR A 548 3.73 -25.02 11.26
N SER A 549 2.78 -24.69 10.38
CA SER A 549 1.43 -24.33 10.78
C SER A 549 0.39 -24.75 9.75
N LYS A 550 -0.83 -24.94 10.23
CA LYS A 550 -2.02 -25.05 9.36
C LYS A 550 -2.48 -23.69 8.85
N SER A 551 -2.20 -22.62 9.61
CA SER A 551 -2.55 -21.25 9.21
C SER A 551 -1.40 -20.67 8.39
N ARG A 552 -1.62 -20.52 7.10
CA ARG A 552 -0.73 -19.77 6.22
C ARG A 552 -0.62 -18.30 6.67
N GLN A 553 -1.74 -17.73 7.11
CA GLN A 553 -1.81 -16.33 7.52
C GLN A 553 -0.98 -16.05 8.79
N LEU A 554 -0.91 -17.00 9.73
CA LEU A 554 0.01 -16.92 10.87
C LEU A 554 1.46 -16.84 10.39
N LEU A 555 1.84 -17.67 9.41
CA LEU A 555 3.20 -17.67 8.89
C LEU A 555 3.52 -16.40 8.09
N GLU A 556 2.55 -15.83 7.38
CA GLU A 556 2.68 -14.54 6.69
C GLU A 556 2.93 -13.40 7.69
N ASP A 557 2.15 -13.34 8.79
CA ASP A 557 2.38 -12.35 9.86
C ASP A 557 3.76 -12.55 10.53
N VAL A 558 4.13 -13.80 10.84
CA VAL A 558 5.44 -14.14 11.44
C VAL A 558 6.57 -13.78 10.49
N GLN A 559 6.41 -13.99 9.18
CA GLN A 559 7.40 -13.61 8.17
C GLN A 559 7.67 -12.10 8.18
N LEU A 560 6.65 -11.27 8.40
CA LEU A 560 6.80 -9.82 8.53
C LEU A 560 7.48 -9.43 9.85
N LEU A 561 7.13 -10.07 10.98
CA LEU A 561 7.82 -9.83 12.25
C LEU A 561 9.30 -10.18 12.18
N LEU A 562 9.63 -11.32 11.55
CA LEU A 562 11.01 -11.74 11.31
C LEU A 562 11.74 -10.73 10.42
N LEU A 563 11.10 -10.28 9.33
CA LEU A 563 11.68 -9.26 8.45
C LEU A 563 11.94 -7.96 9.20
N ASN A 564 11.06 -7.56 10.11
CA ASN A 564 11.23 -6.35 10.93
C ASN A 564 12.42 -6.47 11.91
N LEU A 565 12.80 -7.69 12.30
CA LEU A 565 14.04 -7.99 13.04
C LEU A 565 15.27 -8.21 12.13
N GLY A 566 15.12 -8.10 10.81
CA GLY A 566 16.19 -8.36 9.84
C GLY A 566 16.39 -9.84 9.48
N VAL A 567 15.52 -10.73 9.96
CA VAL A 567 15.54 -12.16 9.65
C VAL A 567 14.70 -12.44 8.41
N LYS A 568 15.31 -12.91 7.34
CA LYS A 568 14.58 -13.26 6.11
C LYS A 568 14.11 -14.71 6.20
N ALA A 569 12.85 -14.94 5.86
CA ALA A 569 12.24 -16.27 5.86
C ALA A 569 11.48 -16.54 4.58
N ARG A 570 11.25 -17.82 4.28
CA ARG A 570 10.47 -18.29 3.13
C ARG A 570 9.34 -19.19 3.59
N ILE A 571 8.15 -19.03 3.01
CA ILE A 571 7.01 -19.91 3.23
C ILE A 571 6.93 -20.94 2.11
N TYR A 572 6.75 -22.20 2.48
CA TYR A 572 6.54 -23.33 1.58
C TYR A 572 5.16 -23.95 1.81
N ASP A 573 4.49 -24.29 0.71
CA ASP A 573 3.38 -25.24 0.77
C ASP A 573 3.94 -26.65 0.96
N ARG A 574 3.61 -27.28 2.08
CA ARG A 574 3.96 -28.66 2.42
C ARG A 574 2.72 -29.56 2.47
N SER A 575 1.62 -29.09 1.91
CA SER A 575 0.34 -29.78 1.92
C SER A 575 0.43 -31.13 1.18
N ARG A 576 -0.34 -32.09 1.66
CA ARG A 576 -0.34 -33.48 1.17
C ARG A 576 -1.78 -33.93 0.95
N LYS A 577 -1.97 -35.05 0.25
CA LYS A 577 -3.30 -35.66 0.10
C LYS A 577 -3.89 -35.98 1.47
N GLU A 578 -5.21 -35.77 1.57
CA GLU A 578 -5.99 -36.13 2.76
C GLU A 578 -5.69 -37.57 3.17
N ARG A 579 -5.46 -37.77 4.46
CA ARG A 579 -5.29 -39.12 5.02
C ARG A 579 -6.44 -39.40 5.96
N LYS A 580 -7.21 -40.42 5.61
CA LYS A 580 -8.28 -40.97 6.43
C LYS A 580 -7.68 -41.97 7.43
N ASN A 581 -8.23 -42.06 8.63
CA ASN A 581 -7.86 -43.02 9.67
C ASN A 581 -6.43 -42.86 10.23
N LEU A 582 -5.90 -41.63 10.27
CA LEU A 582 -4.57 -41.35 10.88
C LEU A 582 -4.57 -41.48 12.41
N PHE A 583 -5.72 -41.28 13.05
CA PHE A 583 -5.89 -41.32 14.49
C PHE A 583 -6.89 -42.42 14.87
N PRO A 584 -6.76 -43.02 16.07
CA PRO A 584 -7.74 -43.96 16.60
C PRO A 584 -9.14 -43.32 16.63
N GLU A 585 -10.16 -44.14 16.46
CA GLU A 585 -11.55 -43.71 16.61
C GLU A 585 -11.79 -43.19 18.04
N TYR A 586 -12.24 -41.94 18.16
CA TYR A 586 -12.54 -41.34 19.47
C TYR A 586 -14.03 -41.44 19.77
N VAL A 587 -14.39 -42.15 20.83
CA VAL A 587 -15.77 -42.19 21.31
C VAL A 587 -16.01 -41.03 22.28
N SER A 588 -16.91 -40.12 21.92
CA SER A 588 -17.33 -39.01 22.78
C SER A 588 -17.89 -39.54 24.10
N LYS A 589 -17.21 -39.25 25.23
CA LYS A 589 -17.68 -39.66 26.57
C LYS A 589 -19.05 -39.06 26.95
N LYS A 590 -19.45 -37.96 26.30
CA LYS A 590 -20.71 -37.25 26.60
C LYS A 590 -21.88 -37.72 25.73
N THR A 591 -21.61 -38.25 24.53
CA THR A 591 -22.65 -38.56 23.53
C THR A 591 -22.57 -39.98 22.95
N GLY A 592 -21.55 -40.77 23.28
CA GLY A 592 -21.33 -42.12 22.74
C GLY A 592 -20.98 -42.18 21.25
N GLN A 593 -20.94 -41.03 20.54
CA GLN A 593 -20.62 -40.99 19.12
C GLN A 593 -19.15 -41.28 18.85
N VAL A 594 -18.91 -42.18 17.89
CA VAL A 594 -17.60 -42.41 17.29
C VAL A 594 -17.24 -41.22 16.39
N ARG A 595 -16.15 -40.54 16.71
CA ARG A 595 -15.56 -39.48 15.90
C ARG A 595 -14.31 -40.01 15.21
N GLN A 596 -14.36 -40.06 13.89
CA GLN A 596 -13.18 -40.29 13.06
C GLN A 596 -12.54 -38.95 12.70
N TYR A 597 -11.25 -38.81 12.98
CA TYR A 597 -10.47 -37.63 12.62
C TYR A 597 -9.71 -37.89 11.31
N LYS A 598 -10.04 -37.11 10.29
CA LYS A 598 -9.32 -37.07 9.02
C LYS A 598 -8.26 -35.97 9.10
N SER A 599 -7.09 -36.18 8.51
CA SER A 599 -6.16 -35.08 8.23
C SER A 599 -6.46 -34.58 6.82
N ASP A 600 -6.95 -33.35 6.72
CA ASP A 600 -7.15 -32.64 5.43
C ASP A 600 -5.85 -32.43 4.63
N GLY A 601 -4.70 -32.67 5.27
CA GLY A 601 -3.40 -32.61 4.63
C GLY A 601 -2.88 -31.20 4.37
N LEU A 602 -3.61 -30.14 4.77
CA LEU A 602 -3.17 -28.75 4.66
C LEU A 602 -2.01 -28.49 5.63
N LEU A 603 -0.87 -28.04 5.11
CA LEU A 603 0.33 -27.81 5.91
C LEU A 603 1.24 -26.77 5.25
N TRP A 604 1.58 -25.72 5.98
CA TRP A 604 2.52 -24.69 5.56
C TRP A 604 3.75 -24.72 6.46
N GLU A 605 4.91 -24.37 5.88
CA GLU A 605 6.19 -24.36 6.61
C GLU A 605 6.92 -23.04 6.30
N LEU A 606 7.21 -22.26 7.34
CA LEU A 606 8.10 -21.12 7.25
C LEU A 606 9.52 -21.58 7.58
N GLU A 607 10.49 -21.18 6.78
CA GLU A 607 11.90 -21.55 6.91
C GLU A 607 12.79 -20.31 6.89
N VAL A 608 13.60 -20.18 7.94
CA VAL A 608 14.79 -19.31 7.99
C VAL A 608 15.98 -20.18 7.61
N SER A 609 16.81 -19.71 6.67
CA SER A 609 17.97 -20.47 6.18
C SER A 609 19.17 -19.56 5.91
N LYS A 610 20.34 -20.16 5.68
CA LYS A 610 21.58 -19.46 5.32
C LYS A 610 21.93 -18.37 6.34
N ASP A 611 22.31 -17.19 5.87
CA ASP A 611 22.80 -16.05 6.68
C ASP A 611 21.74 -15.49 7.64
N SER A 612 20.46 -15.84 7.47
CA SER A 612 19.41 -15.44 8.42
C SER A 612 19.32 -16.34 9.65
N VAL A 613 19.93 -17.53 9.65
CA VAL A 613 19.94 -18.41 10.83
C VAL A 613 20.77 -17.82 11.97
N PRO A 614 22.01 -17.35 11.76
CA PRO A 614 22.76 -16.67 12.82
C PRO A 614 22.02 -15.45 13.38
N VAL A 615 21.41 -14.63 12.50
CA VAL A 615 20.62 -13.46 12.91
C VAL A 615 19.41 -13.90 13.75
N PHE A 616 18.71 -14.97 13.37
CA PHE A 616 17.62 -15.52 14.18
C PHE A 616 18.10 -15.98 15.56
N LEU A 617 19.23 -16.68 15.64
CA LEU A 617 19.75 -17.19 16.90
C LEU A 617 20.20 -16.07 17.85
N ASP A 618 20.80 -15.01 17.30
CA ASP A 618 21.24 -13.83 18.07
C ASP A 618 20.05 -12.97 18.52
N GLU A 619 19.12 -12.68 17.61
CA GLU A 619 18.01 -11.77 17.88
C GLU A 619 16.85 -12.41 18.64
N ILE A 620 16.60 -13.72 18.42
CA ILE A 620 15.43 -14.43 18.95
C ILE A 620 15.88 -15.62 19.77
N GLY A 621 16.63 -16.56 19.19
CA GLY A 621 17.03 -17.79 19.87
C GLY A 621 15.83 -18.68 20.28
N PHE A 622 16.08 -19.61 21.19
CA PHE A 622 15.08 -20.54 21.71
C PHE A 622 14.99 -20.51 23.23
N LEU A 623 13.81 -20.79 23.75
CA LEU A 623 13.61 -20.93 25.19
C LEU A 623 14.35 -22.18 25.72
N PHE A 624 14.82 -22.09 26.96
CA PHE A 624 15.32 -23.22 27.76
C PHE A 624 16.47 -24.02 27.13
N GLY A 625 17.31 -23.40 26.28
CA GLY A 625 18.37 -24.12 25.57
C GLY A 625 17.83 -25.17 24.60
N MET A 626 16.56 -25.07 24.18
CA MET A 626 15.99 -26.00 23.21
C MET A 626 16.83 -25.98 21.93
N HIS A 627 17.18 -27.18 21.46
CA HIS A 627 18.02 -27.41 20.29
C HIS A 627 19.50 -27.00 20.40
N GLU A 628 20.02 -26.70 21.60
CA GLU A 628 21.42 -26.29 21.81
C GLU A 628 22.45 -27.25 21.18
N GLU A 629 22.26 -28.57 21.33
CA GLU A 629 23.11 -29.59 20.68
C GLU A 629 23.10 -29.51 19.14
N LYS A 630 21.97 -29.11 18.55
CA LYS A 630 21.84 -28.94 17.09
C LYS A 630 22.34 -27.58 16.62
N ILE A 631 22.28 -26.56 17.47
CA ILE A 631 22.76 -25.21 17.19
C ILE A 631 24.29 -25.16 17.22
N ASN A 632 24.91 -25.93 18.12
CA ASN A 632 26.37 -26.03 18.23
C ASN A 632 27.04 -26.82 17.10
N LYS A 633 26.26 -27.55 16.28
CA LYS A 633 26.72 -28.34 15.12
C LYS A 633 26.50 -27.55 13.84
#